data_AF-A0A101VSS2-F1
#
_entry.id   AF-A0A101VSS2-F1
#
_cell.length_a   1.000
_cell.length_b   1.000
_cell.length_c   1.000
_cell.angle_alpha   90.00
_cell.angle_beta   90.00
_cell.angle_gamma   90.00
#
_symmetry.space_group_name_H-M   'P 1'
#
loop_
_entity.id
_entity.type
_entity.pdbx_description
1 polymer ?
#
loop_
_entity_poly.entity_id
_entity_poly.type
_entity_poly.pdbx_seq_one_letter_code
_entity_poly.pdbx_strand_id
1 'polypeptide(L)'
;MKNKYSILAAILLIAGSLITSCDSNGDNAKEKVTQANKEMVDAQAQFEKEWQQFKSNIEVKQNANQKNIDDFKTAMETTSRKFKAKYQNEVLTLEQKNIELQKRLNNYKYEGKENWEKFKQDYNNDIDSVGNALKSLFEKKY
;
A
#
# COMPACT_ATOMS: atom_id res chain seq x y z
N MET A 1 14.72 6.01 22.89
CA MET A 1 14.41 4.62 23.28
C MET A 1 14.19 3.81 22.02
N LYS A 2 15.03 2.79 21.78
CA LYS A 2 15.02 1.96 20.57
C LYS A 2 14.05 0.80 20.79
N ASN A 3 12.85 0.87 20.23
CA ASN A 3 11.90 -0.25 20.29
C ASN A 3 12.10 -1.13 19.05
N LYS A 4 12.63 -2.33 19.32
CA LYS A 4 12.84 -3.42 18.38
C LYS A 4 11.47 -4.04 18.08
N TYR A 5 10.93 -3.82 16.89
CA TYR A 5 9.80 -4.60 16.41
C TYR A 5 10.34 -5.90 15.80
N SER A 6 10.33 -6.96 16.60
CA SER A 6 10.47 -8.33 16.11
C SER A 6 9.27 -8.61 15.21
N ILE A 7 9.48 -8.56 13.90
CA ILE A 7 8.51 -9.06 12.92
C ILE A 7 8.47 -10.57 13.10
N LEU A 8 7.40 -11.07 13.73
CA LEU A 8 7.02 -12.47 13.58
C LEU A 8 6.69 -12.70 12.11
N ALA A 9 7.67 -13.17 11.36
CA ALA A 9 7.39 -13.93 10.15
C ALA A 9 6.71 -15.22 10.60
N ALA A 10 5.49 -15.46 10.11
CA ALA A 10 4.86 -16.77 10.26
C ALA A 10 5.67 -17.76 9.44
N ILE A 11 6.63 -18.41 10.11
CA ILE A 11 7.35 -19.54 9.54
C ILE A 11 6.33 -20.68 9.49
N LEU A 12 5.76 -20.95 8.31
CA LEU A 12 5.18 -22.26 8.03
C LEU A 12 6.34 -23.24 7.90
N LEU A 13 6.88 -23.68 9.04
CA LEU A 13 7.61 -24.94 9.13
C LEU A 13 6.57 -26.02 8.84
N ILE A 14 6.53 -26.51 7.60
CA ILE A 14 6.01 -27.85 7.36
C ILE A 14 7.02 -28.78 8.04
N ALA A 15 6.78 -29.04 9.33
CA ALA A 15 7.46 -30.09 10.06
C ALA A 15 7.15 -31.39 9.33
N GLY A 16 8.16 -31.89 8.58
CA GLY A 16 8.10 -33.12 7.82
C GLY A 16 7.77 -34.29 8.72
N SER A 17 6.48 -34.60 8.83
CA SER A 17 5.96 -35.80 9.45
C SER A 17 5.81 -36.86 8.37
N LEU A 18 6.90 -37.35 7.79
CA LEU A 18 6.89 -38.59 7.00
C LEU A 18 8.26 -39.26 7.10
N ILE A 19 8.41 -40.09 8.13
CA ILE A 19 9.40 -41.16 8.14
C ILE A 19 8.76 -42.37 7.44
N THR A 20 9.56 -43.07 6.65
CA THR A 20 9.44 -44.46 6.16
C THR A 20 9.02 -44.71 4.70
N SER A 21 10.07 -45.00 3.90
CA SER A 21 10.19 -45.99 2.80
C SER A 21 10.75 -45.45 1.46
N CYS A 22 11.73 -46.18 0.92
CA CYS A 22 12.71 -45.85 -0.15
C CYS A 22 12.15 -45.58 -1.56
N ASP A 23 12.79 -44.68 -2.31
CA ASP A 23 13.69 -44.98 -3.47
C ASP A 23 14.03 -43.70 -4.24
N SER A 24 15.32 -43.51 -4.59
CA SER A 24 15.95 -42.55 -5.53
C SER A 24 15.50 -41.07 -5.62
N ASN A 25 14.55 -40.59 -4.81
CA ASN A 25 13.89 -39.28 -4.97
C ASN A 25 14.25 -38.26 -3.88
N GLY A 26 15.11 -38.63 -2.92
CA GLY A 26 15.53 -37.77 -1.81
C GLY A 26 16.38 -36.57 -2.26
N ASP A 27 17.21 -36.74 -3.29
CA ASP A 27 18.05 -35.65 -3.81
C ASP A 27 17.20 -34.65 -4.63
N ASN A 28 16.27 -35.14 -5.45
CA ASN A 28 15.30 -34.31 -6.17
C ASN A 28 14.40 -33.49 -5.23
N ALA A 29 14.01 -34.05 -4.08
CA ALA A 29 13.21 -33.33 -3.09
C ALA A 29 14.02 -32.22 -2.39
N LYS A 30 15.28 -32.49 -2.03
CA LYS A 30 16.20 -31.47 -1.46
C LYS A 30 16.50 -30.35 -2.46
N GLU A 31 16.72 -30.69 -3.72
CA GLU A 31 16.97 -29.73 -4.79
C GLU A 31 15.75 -28.82 -5.01
N LYS A 32 14.55 -29.38 -5.10
CA LYS A 32 13.30 -28.60 -5.22
C LYS A 32 13.07 -27.66 -4.03
N VAL A 33 13.33 -28.11 -2.80
CA VAL A 33 13.22 -27.26 -1.60
C VAL A 33 14.26 -26.14 -1.64
N THR A 34 15.50 -26.43 -2.05
CA THR A 34 16.57 -25.44 -2.15
C THR A 34 16.26 -24.40 -3.23
N GLN A 35 15.77 -24.83 -4.39
CA GLN A 35 15.34 -23.95 -5.46
C GLN A 35 14.16 -23.06 -5.02
N ALA A 36 13.12 -23.66 -4.40
CA ALA A 36 11.98 -22.90 -3.89
C ALA A 36 12.39 -21.87 -2.83
N ASN A 37 13.34 -22.21 -1.95
CA ASN A 37 13.89 -21.26 -0.97
C ASN A 37 14.62 -20.10 -1.65
N LYS A 38 15.42 -20.37 -2.69
CA LYS A 38 16.12 -19.32 -3.44
C LYS A 38 15.13 -18.41 -4.16
N GLU A 39 14.15 -18.97 -4.86
CA GLU A 39 13.09 -18.21 -5.54
C GLU A 39 12.30 -17.35 -4.55
N MET A 40 12.02 -17.85 -3.36
CA MET A 40 11.37 -17.10 -2.29
C MET A 40 12.23 -15.92 -1.80
N VAL A 41 13.52 -16.14 -1.56
CA VAL A 41 14.46 -15.10 -1.13
C VAL A 41 14.61 -14.02 -2.20
N ASP A 42 14.76 -14.41 -3.47
CA ASP A 42 14.87 -13.50 -4.60
C ASP A 42 13.58 -12.68 -4.77
N ALA A 43 12.40 -13.31 -4.64
CA ALA A 43 11.12 -12.62 -4.68
C ALA A 43 10.95 -11.61 -3.53
N GLN A 44 11.41 -11.95 -2.33
CA GLN A 44 11.35 -11.05 -1.18
C GLN A 44 12.29 -9.84 -1.34
N ALA A 45 13.51 -10.05 -1.84
CA ALA A 45 14.45 -8.98 -2.10
C ALA A 45 13.94 -8.03 -3.20
N GLN A 46 13.35 -8.58 -4.26
CA GLN A 46 12.73 -7.79 -5.32
C GLN A 46 11.53 -6.99 -4.79
N PHE A 47 10.66 -7.62 -3.99
CA PHE A 47 9.53 -6.95 -3.37
C PHE A 47 9.99 -5.77 -2.49
N GLU A 48 11.00 -5.94 -1.65
CA GLU A 48 11.47 -4.87 -0.77
C GLU A 48 11.92 -3.65 -1.58
N LYS A 49 12.66 -3.86 -2.67
CA LYS A 49 13.08 -2.77 -3.56
C LYS A 49 11.89 -2.06 -4.20
N GLU A 50 10.94 -2.82 -4.75
CA GLU A 50 9.72 -2.26 -5.35
C GLU A 50 8.86 -1.54 -4.33
N TRP A 51 8.75 -2.06 -3.11
CA TRP A 51 7.99 -1.50 -2.01
C TRP A 51 8.52 -0.12 -1.63
N GLN A 52 9.84 0.03 -1.45
CA GLN A 52 10.44 1.32 -1.12
C GLN A 52 10.18 2.37 -2.21
N GLN A 53 10.33 2.00 -3.48
CA GLN A 53 10.08 2.92 -4.59
C GLN A 53 8.60 3.29 -4.70
N PHE A 54 7.71 2.30 -4.58
CA PHE A 54 6.27 2.52 -4.59
C PHE A 54 5.85 3.44 -3.44
N LYS A 55 6.30 3.15 -2.21
CA LYS A 55 5.98 3.94 -1.02
C LYS A 55 6.42 5.39 -1.18
N SER A 56 7.65 5.63 -1.65
CA SER A 56 8.15 6.98 -1.90
C SER A 56 7.29 7.75 -2.92
N ASN A 57 6.93 7.12 -4.04
CA ASN A 57 6.07 7.74 -5.06
C ASN A 57 4.68 8.07 -4.51
N ILE A 58 4.11 7.17 -3.71
CA ILE A 58 2.81 7.38 -3.09
C ILE A 58 2.86 8.51 -2.05
N GLU A 59 3.90 8.57 -1.22
CA GLU A 59 4.06 9.64 -0.23
C GLU A 59 4.10 11.02 -0.88
N VAL A 60 4.74 11.15 -2.05
CA VAL A 60 4.72 12.40 -2.84
C VAL A 60 3.30 12.77 -3.25
N LYS A 61 2.55 11.84 -3.86
CA LYS A 61 1.16 12.07 -4.27
C LYS A 61 0.25 12.40 -3.08
N GLN A 62 0.44 11.71 -1.96
CA GLN A 62 -0.40 11.86 -0.77
C GLN A 62 -0.17 13.20 -0.07
N ASN A 63 1.09 13.65 -0.01
CA ASN A 63 1.45 14.98 0.47
C ASN A 63 0.87 16.07 -0.43
N ALA A 64 0.90 15.88 -1.75
CA ALA A 64 0.27 16.80 -2.69
C ALA A 64 -1.26 16.88 -2.48
N ASN A 65 -1.92 15.74 -2.29
CA ASN A 65 -3.35 15.69 -1.98
C ASN A 65 -3.66 16.41 -0.66
N GLN A 66 -2.88 16.16 0.40
CA GLN A 66 -3.07 16.84 1.69
C GLN A 66 -2.92 18.35 1.56
N LYS A 67 -1.88 18.81 0.85
CA LYS A 67 -1.67 20.23 0.59
C LYS A 67 -2.87 20.83 -0.16
N ASN A 68 -3.37 20.16 -1.19
CA ASN A 68 -4.52 20.62 -1.96
C ASN A 68 -5.80 20.68 -1.10
N ILE A 69 -5.99 19.74 -0.17
CA ILE A 69 -7.10 19.76 0.80
C ILE A 69 -6.99 21.02 1.68
N ASP A 70 -5.82 21.27 2.25
CA ASP A 70 -5.60 22.40 3.16
C ASP A 70 -5.74 23.75 2.44
N ASP A 71 -5.21 23.86 1.22
CA ASP A 71 -5.37 25.01 0.34
C ASP A 71 -6.85 25.25 0.01
N PHE A 72 -7.62 24.20 -0.29
CA PHE A 72 -9.03 24.32 -0.62
C PHE A 72 -9.86 24.73 0.60
N LYS A 73 -9.59 24.16 1.78
CA LYS A 73 -10.22 24.57 3.05
C LYS A 73 -9.99 26.06 3.32
N THR A 74 -8.75 26.52 3.17
CA THR A 74 -8.40 27.95 3.32
C THR A 74 -9.15 28.80 2.30
N ALA A 75 -9.16 28.38 1.04
CA ALA A 75 -9.89 29.08 -0.02
C ALA A 75 -11.39 29.18 0.28
N MET A 76 -12.01 28.12 0.82
CA MET A 76 -13.41 28.09 1.18
C MET A 76 -13.76 29.17 2.21
N GLU A 77 -12.87 29.54 3.12
CA GLU A 77 -13.12 30.57 4.16
C GLU A 77 -13.55 31.92 3.56
N THR A 78 -13.02 32.24 2.38
CA THR A 78 -13.33 33.48 1.64
C THR A 78 -14.57 33.38 0.75
N THR A 79 -15.18 32.19 0.62
CA THR A 79 -16.35 31.95 -0.24
C THR A 79 -17.69 32.17 0.47
N SER A 80 -18.78 32.21 -0.31
CA SER A 80 -20.14 32.37 0.23
C SER A 80 -20.54 31.21 1.16
N ARG A 81 -21.45 31.49 2.12
CA ARG A 81 -22.02 30.44 3.00
C ARG A 81 -22.65 29.29 2.23
N LYS A 82 -23.30 29.57 1.09
CA LYS A 82 -23.89 28.56 0.21
C LYS A 82 -22.83 27.63 -0.41
N PHE A 83 -21.70 28.20 -0.84
CA PHE A 83 -20.58 27.42 -1.37
C PHE A 83 -19.98 26.52 -0.29
N LYS A 84 -19.72 27.09 0.90
CA LYS A 84 -19.22 26.33 2.06
C LYS A 84 -20.12 25.14 2.38
N ALA A 85 -21.42 25.36 2.54
CA ALA A 85 -22.38 24.31 2.86
C ALA A 85 -22.46 23.22 1.78
N LYS A 86 -22.27 23.58 0.50
CA LYS A 86 -22.31 22.62 -0.60
C LYS A 86 -21.11 21.67 -0.61
N TYR A 87 -19.91 22.16 -0.33
CA TYR A 87 -18.66 21.40 -0.55
C TYR A 87 -17.95 20.95 0.72
N GLN A 88 -18.34 21.43 1.91
CA GLN A 88 -17.67 21.07 3.17
C GLN A 88 -17.62 19.56 3.40
N ASN A 89 -18.71 18.84 3.15
CA ASN A 89 -18.75 17.37 3.32
C ASN A 89 -17.87 16.65 2.29
N GLU A 90 -17.78 17.15 1.06
CA GLU A 90 -16.95 16.57 0.00
C GLU A 90 -15.47 16.67 0.38
N VAL A 91 -15.03 17.83 0.88
CA VAL A 91 -13.65 18.06 1.35
C VAL A 91 -13.30 17.18 2.53
N LEU A 92 -14.18 17.06 3.52
CA LEU A 92 -13.97 16.17 4.67
C LEU A 92 -13.88 14.70 4.23
N THR A 93 -14.69 14.30 3.25
CA THR A 93 -14.65 12.95 2.68
C THR A 93 -13.31 12.68 1.99
N LEU A 94 -12.79 13.66 1.22
CA LEU A 94 -11.50 13.52 0.54
C LEU A 94 -10.34 13.47 1.52
N GLU A 95 -10.38 14.25 2.59
CA GLU A 95 -9.40 14.18 3.68
C GLU A 95 -9.41 12.83 4.37
N GLN A 96 -10.60 12.32 4.72
CA GLN A 96 -10.73 11.01 5.34
C GLN A 96 -10.18 9.90 4.42
N LYS A 97 -10.47 9.95 3.12
CA LYS A 97 -9.91 9.01 2.13
C LYS A 97 -8.39 9.09 2.06
N ASN A 98 -7.81 10.30 2.10
CA ASN A 98 -6.36 10.48 2.11
C ASN A 98 -5.70 9.86 3.35
N ILE A 99 -6.34 9.99 4.52
CA ILE A 99 -5.92 9.35 5.78
C ILE A 99 -6.05 7.82 5.72
N GLU A 100 -7.14 7.31 5.14
CA GLU A 100 -7.36 5.86 4.97
C GLU A 100 -6.33 5.23 4.04
N LEU A 101 -6.00 5.92 2.94
CA LEU A 101 -4.92 5.51 2.04
C LEU A 101 -3.59 5.39 2.78
N GLN A 102 -3.24 6.38 3.60
CA GLN A 102 -2.04 6.33 4.43
C GLN A 102 -2.01 5.10 5.34
N LYS A 103 -3.12 4.80 6.01
CA LYS A 103 -3.25 3.63 6.88
C LYS A 103 -3.09 2.35 6.06
N ARG A 104 -3.70 2.28 4.89
CA ARG A 104 -3.61 1.12 3.99
C ARG A 104 -2.18 0.89 3.51
N LEU A 105 -1.44 1.95 3.17
CA LEU A 105 -0.03 1.87 2.80
C LEU A 105 0.83 1.36 3.96
N ASN A 106 0.63 1.89 5.17
CA ASN A 106 1.43 1.51 6.33
C ASN A 106 1.15 0.08 6.81
N ASN A 107 -0.05 -0.45 6.56
CA ASN A 107 -0.49 -1.75 7.03
C ASN A 107 -0.32 -2.87 5.98
N TYR A 108 0.08 -2.54 4.76
CA TYR A 108 0.25 -3.56 3.72
C TYR A 108 1.37 -4.54 4.10
N LYS A 109 1.11 -5.83 3.86
CA LYS A 109 2.06 -6.91 4.06
C LYS A 109 2.19 -7.69 2.75
N TYR A 110 3.38 -8.19 2.48
CA TYR A 110 3.59 -9.01 1.29
C TYR A 110 2.86 -10.34 1.42
N GLU A 111 1.91 -10.57 0.52
CA GLU A 111 1.11 -11.80 0.45
C GLU A 111 1.29 -12.51 -0.91
N GLY A 112 2.44 -12.29 -1.56
CA GLY A 112 2.77 -12.84 -2.87
C GLY A 112 2.63 -11.81 -4.01
N LYS A 113 3.21 -12.17 -5.15
CA LYS A 113 3.34 -11.28 -6.31
C LYS A 113 2.01 -10.80 -6.87
N GLU A 114 1.01 -11.68 -6.98
CA GLU A 114 -0.30 -11.32 -7.51
C GLU A 114 -1.03 -10.28 -6.64
N ASN A 115 -1.03 -10.51 -5.31
CA ASN A 115 -1.60 -9.58 -4.34
C ASN A 115 -0.86 -8.23 -4.35
N TRP A 116 0.45 -8.25 -4.57
CA TRP A 116 1.25 -7.04 -4.72
C TRP A 116 0.89 -6.23 -5.96
N GLU A 117 0.76 -6.87 -7.11
CA GLU A 117 0.36 -6.16 -8.34
C GLU A 117 -1.03 -5.57 -8.22
N LYS A 118 -1.98 -6.34 -7.67
CA LYS A 118 -3.34 -5.86 -7.42
C LYS A 118 -3.35 -4.67 -6.46
N PHE A 119 -2.62 -4.76 -5.36
CA PHE A 119 -2.51 -3.68 -4.40
C PHE A 119 -1.97 -2.40 -5.05
N LYS A 120 -0.90 -2.50 -5.85
CA LYS A 120 -0.34 -1.34 -6.57
C LYS A 120 -1.38 -0.69 -7.49
N GLN A 121 -2.12 -1.51 -8.25
CA GLN A 121 -3.13 -1.01 -9.18
C GLN A 121 -4.26 -0.29 -8.44
N ASP A 122 -4.87 -0.96 -7.46
CA ASP A 122 -5.99 -0.41 -6.69
C ASP A 122 -5.56 0.86 -5.95
N TYR A 123 -4.35 0.87 -5.39
CA TYR A 123 -3.83 2.04 -4.69
C TYR A 123 -3.59 3.23 -5.60
N ASN A 124 -2.98 3.03 -6.77
CA ASN A 124 -2.81 4.12 -7.72
C ASN A 124 -4.15 4.70 -8.18
N ASN A 125 -5.14 3.85 -8.44
CA ASN A 125 -6.48 4.30 -8.83
C ASN A 125 -7.12 5.16 -7.73
N ASP A 126 -7.05 4.72 -6.48
CA ASP A 126 -7.67 5.44 -5.37
C ASP A 126 -7.00 6.79 -5.10
N ILE A 127 -5.66 6.84 -5.10
CA ILE A 127 -4.94 8.10 -4.84
C ILE A 127 -5.12 9.11 -5.98
N ASP A 128 -5.18 8.64 -7.23
CA ASP A 128 -5.44 9.48 -8.40
C ASP A 128 -6.90 9.95 -8.40
N SER A 129 -7.86 9.12 -7.95
CA SER A 129 -9.25 9.51 -7.76
C SER A 129 -9.40 10.68 -6.78
N VAL A 130 -8.68 10.63 -5.64
CA VAL A 130 -8.66 11.73 -4.67
C VAL A 130 -8.08 13.01 -5.30
N GLY A 131 -6.95 12.90 -6.01
CA GLY A 131 -6.33 14.04 -6.68
C GLY A 131 -7.25 14.69 -7.73
N ASN A 132 -7.92 13.88 -8.55
CA ASN A 132 -8.85 14.34 -9.57
C ASN A 132 -10.09 15.00 -8.96
N ALA A 133 -10.63 14.45 -7.87
CA ALA A 133 -11.76 15.05 -7.17
C ALA A 133 -11.38 16.42 -6.57
N LEU A 134 -10.19 16.55 -5.99
CA LEU A 134 -9.67 17.83 -5.51
C LEU A 134 -9.53 18.85 -6.63
N LYS A 135 -8.96 18.45 -7.78
CA LYS A 135 -8.88 19.32 -8.97
C LYS A 135 -10.26 19.82 -9.40
N SER A 136 -11.25 18.92 -9.49
CA SER A 136 -12.62 19.28 -9.83
C SER A 136 -13.26 20.25 -8.82
N LEU A 137 -12.95 20.12 -7.53
CA LEU A 137 -13.39 21.06 -6.50
C LEU A 137 -12.82 22.47 -6.72
N PHE A 138 -11.53 22.58 -7.03
CA PHE A 138 -10.90 23.86 -7.34
C PHE A 138 -11.51 24.50 -8.60
N GLU A 139 -11.79 23.72 -9.64
CA GLU A 139 -12.44 24.22 -10.85
C GLU A 139 -13.85 24.76 -10.58
N LYS A 140 -14.60 24.19 -9.63
CA LYS A 140 -15.95 24.67 -9.25
C LYS A 140 -15.94 25.99 -8.46
N LYS A 141 -14.79 26.39 -7.91
CA LYS A 141 -14.65 27.62 -7.11
C LYS A 141 -14.54 28.86 -8.02
N TYR A 142 -13.89 28.71 -9.16
CA TYR A 142 -13.66 29.76 -10.15
C TYR A 142 -14.76 29.75 -11.23
#